data_AF-A0A2H9P026-F1
#
_entry.id   AF-A0A2H9P026-F1
#
_cell.length_a   1.000
_cell.length_b   1.000
_cell.length_c   1.000
_cell.angle_alpha   90.00
_cell.angle_beta   90.00
_cell.angle_gamma   90.00
#
_symmetry.space_group_name_H-M   'P 1'
#
loop_
_entity.id
_entity.type
_entity.pdbx_description
1 polymer ?
#
loop_
_entity_poly.entity_id
_entity_poly.type
_entity_poly.pdbx_seq_one_letter_code
_entity_poly.pdbx_strand_id
1 'polypeptide(L)'
;MERNEKKIIINNKIIFGCIIFALVTLYIINNIVSIEYFSEYVSLPIYTIIPGILIIISIWALSRANKIQEISKKSLIFLFLAFCSWFAAELTWNLHEHVLDIDPYPSIADFFYISAPIFMFISLIMFLHSSSDQIKKKYIIFASLVSLSILIPILIMTFQANSETDFFEIAVALIYPIVDALLIIPAIIAIMFSFQIKKNSFWILILIGIISFIIADNMYLILIIDDRYFDGHPIDILWLISYVTWTFTMYTLIQNSKKNQTIKFQNNIEQYKSKNLMRYGITIALVLIIITTIVILFALNYFWSLEQSGNFMMFFSLVLIMLLVVFSSIIIILNSKLTNALDFKNIKINDLTNELIKAERLSAIGELAARLSHDLRNPLSVIKTSVELFLLQNKEVLSSKNNVSIQRINNAILRMTNQIEDVLDYVKISELQKNQMSVNSCIANVVSEIHTKKINIKGPENNTIIFGDESKLEIVFSNLIKN
;
A
#
# COMPACT_ATOMS: atom_id res chain seq x y z
N MET A 1 -14.79 -22.36 7.57
CA MET A 1 -15.35 -21.27 6.74
C MET A 1 -14.25 -20.51 5.98
N GLU A 2 -13.21 -19.97 6.62
CA GLU A 2 -12.10 -19.24 5.94
C GLU A 2 -11.42 -20.00 4.78
N ARG A 3 -11.24 -21.33 4.92
CA ARG A 3 -10.61 -22.17 3.88
C ARG A 3 -11.49 -22.31 2.63
N ASN A 4 -12.81 -22.23 2.78
CA ASN A 4 -13.77 -22.29 1.67
C ASN A 4 -13.87 -20.91 0.99
N GLU A 5 -13.87 -19.81 1.74
CA GLU A 5 -13.87 -18.45 1.17
C GLU A 5 -12.59 -18.15 0.38
N LYS A 6 -11.41 -18.52 0.89
CA LYS A 6 -10.15 -18.39 0.14
C LYS A 6 -10.16 -19.22 -1.15
N LYS A 7 -10.73 -20.44 -1.12
CA LYS A 7 -10.92 -21.27 -2.32
C LYS A 7 -11.83 -20.59 -3.36
N ILE A 8 -12.94 -19.99 -2.93
CA ILE A 8 -13.90 -19.30 -3.83
C ILE A 8 -13.25 -18.09 -4.51
N ILE A 9 -12.46 -17.28 -3.79
CA ILE A 9 -11.78 -16.10 -4.37
C ILE A 9 -10.71 -16.51 -5.39
N ILE A 10 -9.96 -17.58 -5.10
CA ILE A 10 -8.97 -18.13 -6.04
C ILE A 10 -9.70 -18.66 -7.28
N ASN A 11 -10.82 -19.36 -7.13
CA ASN A 11 -11.62 -19.86 -8.24
C ASN A 11 -12.13 -18.73 -9.15
N ASN A 12 -12.61 -17.62 -8.59
CA ASN A 12 -13.15 -16.51 -9.39
C ASN A 12 -12.07 -15.81 -10.23
N LYS A 13 -10.82 -15.71 -9.72
CA LYS A 13 -9.68 -15.17 -10.48
C LYS A 13 -9.26 -16.11 -11.61
N ILE A 14 -9.31 -17.42 -11.38
CA ILE A 14 -9.02 -18.44 -12.40
C ILE A 14 -10.07 -18.37 -13.50
N ILE A 15 -11.37 -18.33 -13.16
CA ILE A 15 -12.46 -18.21 -14.13
C ILE A 15 -12.29 -16.95 -14.98
N PHE A 16 -11.98 -15.81 -14.36
CA PHE A 16 -11.69 -14.56 -15.07
C PHE A 16 -10.52 -14.70 -16.07
N GLY A 17 -9.41 -15.29 -15.63
CA GLY A 17 -8.27 -15.56 -16.51
C GLY A 17 -8.60 -16.52 -17.66
N CYS A 18 -9.43 -17.54 -17.41
CA CYS A 18 -9.90 -18.47 -18.44
C CYS A 18 -10.80 -17.79 -19.47
N ILE A 19 -11.67 -16.86 -19.07
CA ILE A 19 -12.52 -16.10 -20.00
C ILE A 19 -11.67 -15.24 -20.92
N ILE A 20 -10.71 -14.48 -20.38
CA ILE A 20 -9.78 -13.68 -21.18
C ILE A 20 -8.99 -14.59 -22.13
N PHE A 21 -8.44 -15.68 -21.62
CA PHE A 21 -7.66 -16.62 -22.44
C PHE A 21 -8.50 -17.23 -23.57
N ALA A 22 -9.75 -17.59 -23.31
CA ALA A 22 -10.67 -18.12 -24.31
C ALA A 22 -10.95 -17.09 -25.42
N LEU A 23 -11.22 -15.82 -25.05
CA LEU A 23 -11.41 -14.74 -26.02
C LEU A 23 -10.15 -14.51 -26.87
N VAL A 24 -8.97 -14.48 -26.23
CA VAL A 24 -7.66 -14.32 -26.91
C VAL A 24 -7.45 -15.43 -27.91
N THR A 25 -7.69 -16.66 -27.49
CA THR A 25 -7.52 -17.81 -28.35
C THR A 25 -8.50 -17.76 -29.52
N LEU A 26 -9.75 -17.36 -29.29
CA LEU A 26 -10.80 -17.30 -30.32
C LEU A 26 -10.47 -16.30 -31.43
N TYR A 27 -10.11 -15.05 -31.09
CA TYR A 27 -9.77 -14.01 -32.07
C TYR A 27 -8.44 -14.30 -32.79
N ILE A 28 -7.46 -14.90 -32.11
CA ILE A 28 -6.22 -15.34 -32.77
C ILE A 28 -6.49 -16.46 -33.77
N ILE A 29 -7.32 -17.44 -33.41
CA ILE A 29 -7.72 -18.52 -34.34
C ILE A 29 -8.44 -17.92 -35.54
N ASN A 30 -9.36 -16.97 -35.33
CA ASN A 30 -10.03 -16.29 -36.44
C ASN A 30 -9.04 -15.65 -37.41
N ASN A 31 -8.05 -14.94 -36.90
CA ASN A 31 -7.05 -14.28 -37.74
C ASN A 31 -6.15 -15.24 -38.54
N ILE A 32 -5.98 -16.49 -38.07
CA ILE A 32 -5.17 -17.50 -38.75
C ILE A 32 -6.00 -18.31 -39.75
N VAL A 33 -7.23 -18.67 -39.36
CA VAL A 33 -8.08 -19.63 -40.08
C VAL A 33 -9.11 -18.92 -40.97
N SER A 34 -9.35 -17.62 -40.73
CA SER A 34 -10.38 -16.82 -41.39
C SER A 34 -11.75 -17.51 -41.33
N ILE A 35 -12.30 -17.60 -40.11
CA ILE A 35 -13.56 -18.30 -39.88
C ILE A 35 -14.67 -17.57 -40.66
N GLU A 36 -15.36 -18.32 -41.52
CA GLU A 36 -16.46 -17.78 -42.31
C GLU A 36 -17.56 -17.23 -41.39
N TYR A 37 -18.05 -16.01 -41.69
CA TYR A 37 -19.09 -15.33 -40.90
C TYR A 37 -18.73 -15.14 -39.41
N PHE A 38 -17.45 -15.02 -39.06
CA PHE A 38 -17.00 -14.81 -37.67
C PHE A 38 -17.62 -13.56 -37.04
N SER A 39 -17.68 -12.47 -37.79
CA SER A 39 -18.30 -11.21 -37.39
C SER A 39 -19.76 -11.43 -36.91
N GLU A 40 -20.61 -12.00 -37.76
CA GLU A 40 -22.03 -12.22 -37.48
C GLU A 40 -22.30 -13.24 -36.36
N TYR A 41 -21.62 -14.40 -36.39
CA TYR A 41 -21.93 -15.50 -35.46
C TYR A 41 -21.13 -15.47 -34.16
N VAL A 42 -20.02 -14.73 -34.12
CA VAL A 42 -19.11 -14.72 -32.97
C VAL A 42 -18.94 -13.31 -32.41
N SER A 43 -18.50 -12.34 -33.22
CA SER A 43 -18.22 -10.98 -32.76
C SER A 43 -19.49 -10.31 -32.21
N LEU A 44 -20.54 -10.22 -33.03
CA LEU A 44 -21.81 -9.59 -32.70
C LEU A 44 -22.43 -10.11 -31.37
N PRO A 45 -22.60 -11.43 -31.15
CA PRO A 45 -23.10 -11.94 -29.88
C PRO A 45 -22.20 -11.60 -28.69
N ILE A 46 -20.87 -11.66 -28.85
CA ILE A 46 -19.91 -11.38 -27.77
C ILE A 46 -19.99 -9.90 -27.35
N TYR A 47 -20.02 -8.99 -28.32
CA TYR A 47 -20.16 -7.54 -28.10
C TYR A 47 -21.53 -7.13 -27.56
N THR A 48 -22.56 -7.96 -27.73
CA THR A 48 -23.85 -7.77 -27.06
C THR A 48 -23.85 -8.32 -25.63
N ILE A 49 -23.36 -9.55 -25.44
CA ILE A 49 -23.46 -10.28 -24.17
C ILE A 49 -22.53 -9.71 -23.10
N ILE A 50 -21.26 -9.45 -23.44
CA ILE A 50 -20.25 -9.06 -22.44
C ILE A 50 -20.58 -7.70 -21.81
N PRO A 51 -20.85 -6.62 -22.57
CA PRO A 51 -21.22 -5.34 -21.98
C PRO A 51 -22.63 -5.39 -21.33
N GLY A 52 -23.53 -6.24 -21.82
CA GLY A 52 -24.81 -6.52 -21.15
C GLY A 52 -24.63 -7.11 -19.75
N ILE A 53 -23.72 -8.07 -19.58
CA ILE A 53 -23.35 -8.63 -18.26
C ILE A 53 -22.73 -7.55 -17.36
N LEU A 54 -21.89 -6.67 -17.91
CA LEU A 54 -21.31 -5.54 -17.18
C LEU A 54 -22.40 -4.64 -16.59
N ILE A 55 -23.44 -4.32 -17.36
CA ILE A 55 -24.60 -3.54 -16.88
C ILE A 55 -25.31 -4.27 -15.75
N ILE A 56 -25.63 -5.55 -15.90
CA ILE A 56 -26.35 -6.33 -14.89
C ILE A 56 -25.57 -6.34 -13.57
N ILE A 57 -24.26 -6.59 -13.62
CA ILE A 57 -23.40 -6.58 -12.45
C ILE A 57 -23.27 -5.17 -11.86
N SER A 58 -23.27 -4.13 -12.69
CA SER A 58 -23.22 -2.74 -12.23
C SER A 58 -24.51 -2.29 -11.54
N ILE A 59 -25.68 -2.73 -12.01
CA ILE A 59 -26.97 -2.57 -11.31
C ILE A 59 -26.91 -3.27 -9.95
N TRP A 60 -26.36 -4.48 -9.90
CA TRP A 60 -26.20 -5.21 -8.64
C TRP A 60 -25.27 -4.47 -7.67
N ALA A 61 -24.18 -3.87 -8.17
CA ALA A 61 -23.31 -3.01 -7.36
C ALA A 61 -24.04 -1.77 -6.83
N LEU A 62 -24.83 -1.09 -7.68
CA LEU A 62 -25.63 0.07 -7.28
C LEU A 62 -26.66 -0.27 -6.20
N SER A 63 -27.33 -1.43 -6.30
CA SER A 63 -28.27 -1.91 -5.28
C SER A 63 -27.62 -2.08 -3.89
N ARG A 64 -26.30 -2.23 -3.86
CA ARG A 64 -25.48 -2.36 -2.65
C ARG A 64 -24.58 -1.16 -2.38
N ALA A 65 -24.77 -0.04 -3.06
CA ALA A 65 -23.91 1.14 -2.96
C ALA A 65 -23.69 1.61 -1.51
N ASN A 66 -24.71 1.51 -0.66
CA ASN A 66 -24.62 1.91 0.76
C ASN A 66 -23.67 1.01 1.59
N LYS A 67 -23.32 -0.17 1.11
CA LYS A 67 -22.44 -1.15 1.78
C LYS A 67 -21.02 -1.17 1.22
N ILE A 68 -20.76 -0.43 0.14
CA ILE A 68 -19.47 -0.35 -0.54
C ILE A 68 -18.72 0.84 0.05
N GLN A 69 -17.45 0.65 0.42
CA GLN A 69 -16.60 1.69 1.02
C GLN A 69 -15.53 2.21 0.05
N GLU A 70 -15.23 1.44 -0.99
CA GLU A 70 -14.15 1.68 -1.94
C GLU A 70 -14.42 2.84 -2.90
N ILE A 71 -15.71 3.12 -3.18
CA ILE A 71 -16.17 4.15 -4.12
C ILE A 71 -17.44 4.80 -3.58
N SER A 72 -17.60 6.11 -3.79
CA SER A 72 -18.80 6.83 -3.36
C SER A 72 -20.00 6.45 -4.23
N LYS A 73 -21.22 6.48 -3.67
CA LYS A 73 -22.45 6.20 -4.43
C LYS A 73 -22.59 7.06 -5.69
N LYS A 74 -22.23 8.35 -5.60
CA LYS A 74 -22.30 9.27 -6.76
C LYS A 74 -21.31 8.85 -7.86
N SER A 75 -20.06 8.57 -7.49
CA SER A 75 -19.03 8.08 -8.42
C SER A 75 -19.46 6.76 -9.07
N LEU A 76 -20.09 5.84 -8.31
CA LEU A 76 -20.63 4.59 -8.82
C LEU A 76 -21.78 4.78 -9.83
N ILE A 77 -22.65 5.79 -9.64
CA ILE A 77 -23.72 6.12 -10.59
C ILE A 77 -23.13 6.59 -11.92
N PHE A 78 -22.14 7.48 -11.89
CA PHE A 78 -21.47 7.94 -13.12
C PHE A 78 -20.69 6.81 -13.81
N LEU A 79 -20.09 5.89 -13.06
CA LEU A 79 -19.46 4.71 -13.62
C LEU A 79 -20.47 3.80 -14.32
N PHE A 80 -21.65 3.61 -13.72
CA PHE A 80 -22.76 2.89 -14.35
C PHE A 80 -23.26 3.58 -15.63
N LEU A 81 -23.41 4.90 -15.62
CA LEU A 81 -23.79 5.67 -16.82
C LEU A 81 -22.76 5.53 -17.95
N ALA A 82 -21.47 5.47 -17.62
CA ALA A 82 -20.42 5.19 -18.60
C ALA A 82 -20.63 3.81 -19.26
N PHE A 83 -20.84 2.77 -18.45
CA PHE A 83 -21.08 1.41 -18.97
C PHE A 83 -22.38 1.29 -19.78
N CYS A 84 -23.44 1.98 -19.38
CA CYS A 84 -24.68 2.06 -20.15
C CYS A 84 -24.46 2.76 -21.50
N SER A 85 -23.63 3.80 -21.53
CA SER A 85 -23.34 4.54 -22.76
C SER A 85 -22.52 3.67 -23.71
N TRP A 86 -21.47 2.99 -23.25
CA TRP A 86 -20.74 2.03 -24.10
C TRP A 86 -21.65 0.91 -24.62
N PHE A 87 -22.48 0.31 -23.79
CA PHE A 87 -23.42 -0.72 -24.27
C PHE A 87 -24.41 -0.19 -25.31
N ALA A 88 -24.93 1.03 -25.12
CA ALA A 88 -25.80 1.66 -26.11
C ALA A 88 -25.04 1.92 -27.42
N ALA A 89 -23.77 2.33 -27.35
CA ALA A 89 -22.90 2.50 -28.51
C ALA A 89 -22.72 1.17 -29.26
N GLU A 90 -22.35 0.11 -28.55
CA GLU A 90 -22.16 -1.24 -29.09
C GLU A 90 -23.44 -1.77 -29.76
N LEU A 91 -24.60 -1.65 -29.10
CA LEU A 91 -25.87 -2.08 -29.68
C LEU A 91 -26.23 -1.29 -30.94
N THR A 92 -25.96 0.02 -30.93
CA THR A 92 -26.25 0.90 -32.05
C THR A 92 -25.34 0.58 -33.22
N TRP A 93 -24.03 0.45 -32.98
CA TRP A 93 -23.03 0.09 -33.99
C TRP A 93 -23.38 -1.25 -34.64
N ASN A 94 -23.65 -2.28 -33.82
CA ASN A 94 -24.06 -3.61 -34.29
C ASN A 94 -25.36 -3.57 -35.12
N LEU A 95 -26.32 -2.71 -34.76
CA LEU A 95 -27.55 -2.54 -35.52
C LEU A 95 -27.29 -1.89 -36.89
N HIS A 96 -26.40 -0.89 -36.95
CA HIS A 96 -26.08 -0.20 -38.21
C HIS A 96 -25.34 -1.15 -39.16
N GLU A 97 -24.30 -1.83 -38.67
CA GLU A 97 -23.45 -2.71 -39.46
C GLU A 97 -24.17 -4.00 -39.89
N HIS A 98 -24.76 -4.76 -38.95
CA HIS A 98 -25.20 -6.14 -39.24
C HIS A 98 -26.69 -6.29 -39.57
N VAL A 99 -27.50 -5.26 -39.35
CA VAL A 99 -28.96 -5.34 -39.55
C VAL A 99 -29.45 -4.34 -40.59
N LEU A 100 -28.89 -3.13 -40.57
CA LEU A 100 -29.30 -2.05 -41.47
C LEU A 100 -28.40 -1.92 -42.70
N ASP A 101 -27.21 -2.53 -42.71
CA ASP A 101 -26.19 -2.40 -43.75
C ASP A 101 -25.87 -0.92 -44.07
N ILE A 102 -25.77 -0.08 -43.03
CA ILE A 102 -25.41 1.34 -43.12
C ILE A 102 -24.08 1.54 -42.43
N ASP A 103 -23.22 2.37 -43.01
CA ASP A 103 -21.93 2.74 -42.43
C ASP A 103 -22.10 3.20 -40.97
N PRO A 104 -21.49 2.50 -40.00
CA PRO A 104 -21.65 2.80 -38.60
C PRO A 104 -20.81 4.00 -38.15
N TYR A 105 -20.01 4.60 -39.03
CA TYR A 105 -19.15 5.75 -38.73
C TYR A 105 -19.18 6.83 -39.83
N PRO A 106 -19.37 8.12 -39.49
CA PRO A 106 -19.92 8.63 -38.24
C PRO A 106 -21.45 8.38 -38.16
N SER A 107 -21.93 7.94 -37.00
CA SER A 107 -23.34 7.62 -36.74
C SER A 107 -23.81 8.09 -35.35
N ILE A 108 -25.06 7.76 -35.00
CA ILE A 108 -25.59 8.02 -33.67
C ILE A 108 -24.88 7.19 -32.57
N ALA A 109 -24.14 6.15 -32.95
CA ALA A 109 -23.29 5.40 -32.01
C ALA A 109 -22.17 6.27 -31.43
N ASP A 110 -21.60 7.20 -32.21
CA ASP A 110 -20.52 8.09 -31.77
C ASP A 110 -20.93 8.96 -30.58
N PHE A 111 -22.19 9.40 -30.54
CA PHE A 111 -22.73 10.13 -29.39
C PHE A 111 -22.59 9.32 -28.09
N PHE A 112 -22.85 8.02 -28.16
CA PHE A 112 -22.73 7.12 -27.02
C PHE A 112 -21.26 6.77 -26.71
N TYR A 113 -20.43 6.55 -27.73
CA TYR A 113 -18.99 6.33 -27.56
C TYR A 113 -18.27 7.52 -26.94
N ILE A 114 -18.64 8.76 -27.29
CA ILE A 114 -18.06 9.99 -26.74
C ILE A 114 -18.57 10.26 -25.31
N SER A 115 -19.84 9.98 -25.03
CA SER A 115 -20.43 10.24 -23.70
C SER A 115 -19.93 9.27 -22.62
N ALA A 116 -19.65 8.02 -22.96
CA ALA A 116 -19.16 7.00 -22.04
C ALA A 116 -17.89 7.40 -21.25
N PRO A 117 -16.76 7.74 -21.90
CA PRO A 117 -15.53 8.18 -21.24
C PRO A 117 -15.71 9.51 -20.47
N ILE A 118 -16.62 10.40 -20.88
CA ILE A 118 -16.95 11.62 -20.12
C ILE A 118 -17.58 11.25 -18.76
N PHE A 119 -18.55 10.34 -18.74
CA PHE A 119 -19.14 9.86 -17.49
C PHE A 119 -18.11 9.13 -16.63
N MET A 120 -17.21 8.34 -17.23
CA MET A 120 -16.13 7.68 -16.51
C MET A 120 -15.14 8.69 -15.91
N PHE A 121 -14.77 9.74 -16.65
CA PHE A 121 -13.92 10.82 -16.18
C PHE A 121 -14.54 11.52 -14.96
N ILE A 122 -15.83 11.85 -15.01
CA ILE A 122 -16.56 12.43 -13.87
C ILE A 122 -16.51 11.47 -12.68
N SER A 123 -16.75 10.18 -12.89
CA SER A 123 -16.67 9.17 -11.83
C SER A 123 -15.31 9.15 -11.14
N LEU A 124 -14.21 9.16 -11.92
CA LEU A 124 -12.84 9.15 -11.40
C LEU A 124 -12.50 10.43 -10.65
N ILE A 125 -12.89 11.61 -11.15
CA ILE A 125 -12.67 12.88 -10.45
C ILE A 125 -13.43 12.90 -9.13
N MET A 126 -14.69 12.47 -9.10
CA MET A 126 -15.47 12.42 -7.87
C MET A 126 -14.84 11.50 -6.83
N PHE A 127 -14.22 10.40 -7.28
CA PHE A 127 -13.43 9.56 -6.40
C PHE A 127 -12.19 10.29 -5.89
N LEU A 128 -11.37 10.85 -6.78
CA LEU A 128 -10.13 11.55 -6.41
C LEU A 128 -10.37 12.75 -5.51
N HIS A 129 -11.52 13.43 -5.66
CA HIS A 129 -11.91 14.56 -4.82
C HIS A 129 -12.03 14.19 -3.35
N SER A 130 -12.48 12.97 -3.02
CA SER A 130 -12.52 12.48 -1.63
C SER A 130 -11.15 12.42 -0.96
N SER A 131 -10.08 12.50 -1.77
CA SER A 131 -8.69 12.35 -1.38
C SER A 131 -7.80 13.49 -1.87
N SER A 132 -8.40 14.63 -2.25
CA SER A 132 -7.72 15.75 -2.91
C SER A 132 -6.51 16.28 -2.14
N ASP A 133 -6.59 16.28 -0.81
CA ASP A 133 -5.56 16.84 0.08
C ASP A 133 -4.23 16.06 0.03
N GLN A 134 -4.28 14.82 -0.45
CA GLN A 134 -3.11 13.95 -0.56
C GLN A 134 -2.50 13.97 -1.97
N ILE A 135 -3.23 14.49 -2.97
CA ILE A 135 -2.80 14.55 -4.36
C ILE A 135 -1.91 15.78 -4.56
N LYS A 136 -0.60 15.56 -4.64
CA LYS A 136 0.37 16.65 -4.88
C LYS A 136 0.25 17.15 -6.32
N LYS A 137 0.31 18.48 -6.52
CA LYS A 137 0.28 19.14 -7.85
C LYS A 137 1.23 18.51 -8.88
N LYS A 138 2.41 18.06 -8.45
CA LYS A 138 3.39 17.38 -9.31
C LYS A 138 2.86 16.11 -10.00
N TYR A 139 1.90 15.40 -9.40
CA TYR A 139 1.30 14.20 -9.98
C TYR A 139 0.28 14.53 -11.06
N ILE A 140 -0.46 15.64 -10.89
CA ILE A 140 -1.38 16.16 -11.91
C ILE A 140 -0.57 16.60 -13.13
N ILE A 141 0.48 17.40 -12.92
CA ILE A 141 1.37 17.86 -14.00
C ILE A 141 1.97 16.66 -14.75
N PHE A 142 2.46 15.66 -14.02
CA PHE A 142 2.99 14.44 -14.63
C PHE A 142 1.94 13.70 -15.48
N ALA A 143 0.75 13.45 -14.94
CA ALA A 143 -0.31 12.77 -15.66
C ALA A 143 -0.75 13.55 -16.92
N SER A 144 -0.83 14.88 -16.84
CA SER A 144 -1.13 15.74 -17.99
C SER A 144 -0.04 15.70 -19.05
N LEU A 145 1.24 15.68 -18.67
CA LEU A 145 2.35 15.57 -19.63
C LEU A 145 2.35 14.22 -20.35
N VAL A 146 2.10 13.13 -19.62
CA VAL A 146 1.97 11.78 -20.23
C VAL A 146 0.79 11.75 -21.20
N SER A 147 -0.38 12.25 -20.78
CA SER A 147 -1.56 12.37 -21.63
C SER A 147 -1.29 13.18 -22.90
N LEU A 148 -0.65 14.35 -22.80
CA LEU A 148 -0.28 15.18 -23.95
C LEU A 148 0.71 14.48 -24.90
N SER A 149 1.65 13.71 -24.36
CA SER A 149 2.64 12.99 -25.18
C SER A 149 2.02 11.89 -26.04
N ILE A 150 0.90 11.31 -25.58
CA ILE A 150 0.11 10.34 -26.34
C ILE A 150 -0.82 11.06 -27.32
N LEU A 151 -1.46 12.15 -26.88
CA LEU A 151 -2.45 12.90 -27.65
C LEU A 151 -1.86 13.54 -28.92
N ILE A 152 -0.73 14.23 -28.82
CA ILE A 152 -0.23 15.10 -29.89
C ILE A 152 0.07 14.31 -31.18
N PRO A 153 0.84 13.20 -31.16
CA PRO A 153 1.11 12.43 -32.37
C PRO A 153 -0.17 11.89 -33.02
N ILE A 154 -1.11 11.44 -32.20
CA ILE A 154 -2.36 10.85 -32.66
C ILE A 154 -3.22 11.93 -33.34
N LEU A 155 -3.39 13.10 -32.73
CA LEU A 155 -4.12 14.22 -33.35
C LEU A 155 -3.53 14.63 -34.70
N ILE A 156 -2.20 14.72 -34.80
CA ILE A 156 -1.54 15.09 -36.06
C ILE A 156 -1.84 14.02 -37.13
N MET A 157 -1.72 12.74 -36.77
CA MET A 157 -1.97 11.63 -37.68
C MET A 157 -3.44 11.56 -38.11
N THR A 158 -4.40 11.69 -37.16
CA THR A 158 -5.84 11.74 -37.45
C THR A 158 -6.19 12.89 -38.39
N PHE A 159 -5.63 14.08 -38.14
CA PHE A 159 -5.91 15.26 -38.94
C PHE A 159 -5.34 15.14 -40.36
N GLN A 160 -4.13 14.62 -40.50
CA GLN A 160 -3.50 14.43 -41.80
C GLN A 160 -4.25 13.39 -42.64
N ALA A 161 -4.61 12.26 -42.04
CA ALA A 161 -5.30 11.17 -42.72
C ALA A 161 -6.70 11.57 -43.20
N ASN A 162 -7.43 12.37 -42.43
CA ASN A 162 -8.78 12.81 -42.76
C ASN A 162 -8.83 14.20 -43.42
N SER A 163 -7.69 14.76 -43.83
CA SER A 163 -7.64 16.16 -44.30
C SER A 163 -8.50 16.45 -45.55
N GLU A 164 -8.90 15.41 -46.29
CA GLU A 164 -9.73 15.51 -47.50
C GLU A 164 -11.22 15.16 -47.27
N THR A 165 -11.60 14.72 -46.05
CA THR A 165 -12.97 14.32 -45.73
C THR A 165 -13.84 15.50 -45.28
N ASP A 166 -15.14 15.27 -45.04
CA ASP A 166 -16.04 16.31 -44.57
C ASP A 166 -15.66 16.83 -43.18
N PHE A 167 -15.93 18.11 -42.92
CA PHE A 167 -15.60 18.77 -41.65
C PHE A 167 -16.21 18.04 -40.44
N PHE A 168 -17.43 17.51 -40.58
CA PHE A 168 -18.10 16.78 -39.51
C PHE A 168 -17.34 15.49 -39.15
N GLU A 169 -16.89 14.75 -40.16
CA GLU A 169 -16.13 13.51 -39.98
C GLU A 169 -14.77 13.76 -39.33
N ILE A 170 -14.05 14.79 -39.76
CA ILE A 170 -12.79 15.23 -39.12
C ILE A 170 -13.05 15.60 -37.66
N ALA A 171 -14.12 16.35 -37.38
CA ALA A 171 -14.44 16.78 -36.03
C ALA A 171 -14.73 15.59 -35.11
N VAL A 172 -15.50 14.60 -35.58
CA VAL A 172 -15.78 13.37 -34.83
C VAL A 172 -14.49 12.57 -34.61
N ALA A 173 -13.68 12.36 -35.65
CA ALA A 173 -12.42 11.63 -35.58
C ALA A 173 -11.45 12.21 -34.53
N LEU A 174 -11.36 13.54 -34.44
CA LEU A 174 -10.47 14.23 -33.50
C LEU A 174 -10.98 14.19 -32.05
N ILE A 175 -12.28 14.04 -31.82
CA ILE A 175 -12.83 13.98 -30.46
C ILE A 175 -12.36 12.72 -29.72
N TYR A 176 -12.26 11.58 -30.41
CA TYR A 176 -11.83 10.31 -29.82
C TYR A 176 -10.48 10.40 -29.10
N PRO A 177 -9.36 10.79 -29.76
CA PRO A 177 -8.07 10.96 -29.10
C PRO A 177 -8.10 11.98 -27.94
N ILE A 178 -8.86 13.08 -28.08
CA ILE A 178 -8.96 14.12 -27.05
C ILE A 178 -9.61 13.56 -25.78
N VAL A 179 -10.71 12.85 -25.94
CA VAL A 179 -11.49 12.29 -24.83
C VAL A 179 -10.69 11.19 -24.13
N ASP A 180 -9.99 10.34 -24.88
CA ASP A 180 -9.05 9.35 -24.35
C ASP A 180 -7.94 10.00 -23.52
N ALA A 181 -7.30 11.02 -24.08
CA ALA A 181 -6.24 11.74 -23.39
C ALA A 181 -6.73 12.38 -22.09
N LEU A 182 -7.94 12.96 -22.08
CA LEU A 182 -8.56 13.49 -20.87
C LEU A 182 -8.83 12.40 -19.84
N LEU A 183 -9.29 11.22 -20.26
CA LEU A 183 -9.58 10.09 -19.37
C LEU A 183 -8.32 9.52 -18.70
N ILE A 184 -7.18 9.50 -19.41
CA ILE A 184 -5.88 9.03 -18.88
C ILE A 184 -5.47 9.80 -17.62
N ILE A 185 -5.72 11.11 -17.56
CA ILE A 185 -5.22 11.98 -16.48
C ILE A 185 -5.70 11.49 -15.10
N PRO A 186 -7.00 11.45 -14.79
CA PRO A 186 -7.47 10.95 -13.50
C PRO A 186 -7.18 9.46 -13.32
N ALA A 187 -7.08 8.68 -14.41
CA ALA A 187 -6.72 7.28 -14.33
C ALA A 187 -5.30 7.09 -13.77
N ILE A 188 -4.28 7.77 -14.34
CA ILE A 188 -2.90 7.76 -13.83
C ILE A 188 -2.84 8.20 -12.37
N ILE A 189 -3.53 9.29 -12.02
CA ILE A 189 -3.55 9.81 -10.64
C ILE A 189 -4.16 8.77 -9.69
N ALA A 190 -5.23 8.10 -10.08
CA ALA A 190 -5.86 7.05 -9.29
C ALA A 190 -4.91 5.87 -9.02
N ILE A 191 -4.05 5.48 -9.96
CA ILE A 191 -3.00 4.46 -9.74
C ILE A 191 -2.05 4.91 -8.64
N MET A 192 -1.47 6.09 -8.83
CA MET A 192 -0.41 6.62 -7.97
C MET A 192 -0.91 6.71 -6.52
N PHE A 193 -2.20 6.99 -6.38
CA PHE A 193 -2.90 7.04 -5.11
C PHE A 193 -3.27 5.67 -4.54
N SER A 194 -3.71 4.73 -5.37
CA SER A 194 -4.10 3.37 -4.98
C SER A 194 -2.93 2.56 -4.40
N PHE A 195 -1.70 2.93 -4.73
CA PHE A 195 -0.50 2.36 -4.10
C PHE A 195 -0.16 2.98 -2.74
N GLN A 196 -0.67 4.18 -2.42
CA GLN A 196 -0.44 4.88 -1.14
C GLN A 196 -1.51 4.54 -0.10
N ILE A 197 -2.77 4.34 -0.51
CA ILE A 197 -3.87 3.96 0.38
C ILE A 197 -4.17 2.47 0.20
N LYS A 198 -3.71 1.64 1.15
CA LYS A 198 -4.13 0.25 1.39
C LYS A 198 -4.66 -0.50 0.16
N LYS A 199 -3.76 -1.01 -0.69
CA LYS A 199 -3.93 -2.18 -1.59
C LYS A 199 -5.34 -2.38 -2.20
N ASN A 200 -5.99 -1.31 -2.65
CA ASN A 200 -7.33 -1.44 -3.20
C ASN A 200 -7.25 -1.87 -4.67
N SER A 201 -7.34 -3.19 -4.91
CA SER A 201 -7.23 -3.78 -6.24
C SER A 201 -8.28 -3.27 -7.23
N PHE A 202 -9.38 -2.67 -6.74
CA PHE A 202 -10.45 -2.11 -7.56
C PHE A 202 -9.93 -1.08 -8.57
N TRP A 203 -9.22 -0.05 -8.11
CA TRP A 203 -8.76 1.05 -8.98
C TRP A 203 -7.67 0.64 -9.96
N ILE A 204 -6.83 -0.32 -9.57
CA ILE A 204 -5.82 -0.90 -10.46
C ILE A 204 -6.52 -1.63 -11.62
N LEU A 205 -7.59 -2.37 -11.35
CA LEU A 205 -8.33 -3.09 -12.39
C LEU A 205 -9.17 -2.14 -13.27
N ILE A 206 -9.80 -1.11 -12.69
CA ILE A 206 -10.45 -0.03 -13.47
C ILE A 206 -9.46 0.58 -14.47
N LEU A 207 -8.25 0.92 -13.99
CA LEU A 207 -7.21 1.44 -14.86
C LEU A 207 -6.81 0.44 -15.96
N ILE A 208 -6.55 -0.82 -15.62
CA ILE A 208 -6.13 -1.82 -16.62
C ILE A 208 -7.15 -1.87 -17.76
N GLY A 209 -8.45 -1.80 -17.44
CA GLY A 209 -9.49 -1.67 -18.45
C GLY A 209 -9.40 -0.36 -19.25
N ILE A 210 -9.21 0.80 -18.60
CA ILE A 210 -9.04 2.09 -19.30
C ILE A 210 -7.88 2.05 -20.29
N ILE A 211 -6.71 1.57 -19.85
CA ILE A 211 -5.52 1.51 -20.69
C ILE A 211 -5.75 0.57 -21.86
N SER A 212 -6.38 -0.59 -21.63
CA SER A 212 -6.68 -1.55 -22.70
C SER A 212 -7.65 -0.94 -23.72
N PHE A 213 -8.68 -0.23 -23.27
CA PHE A 213 -9.68 0.43 -24.11
C PHE A 213 -9.05 1.51 -24.99
N ILE A 214 -8.23 2.39 -24.38
CA ILE A 214 -7.56 3.48 -25.11
C ILE A 214 -6.56 2.91 -26.13
N ILE A 215 -5.83 1.84 -25.79
CA ILE A 215 -4.95 1.20 -26.76
C ILE A 215 -5.77 0.66 -27.94
N ALA A 216 -6.95 0.09 -27.69
CA ALA A 216 -7.85 -0.39 -28.72
C ALA A 216 -8.30 0.75 -29.65
N ASP A 217 -8.85 1.85 -29.10
CA ASP A 217 -9.33 3.01 -29.87
C ASP A 217 -8.24 3.60 -30.77
N ASN A 218 -7.03 3.78 -30.23
CA ASN A 218 -5.93 4.37 -31.00
C ASN A 218 -5.36 3.41 -32.06
N MET A 219 -5.34 2.11 -31.79
CA MET A 219 -4.95 1.12 -32.80
C MET A 219 -6.00 0.96 -33.89
N TYR A 220 -7.29 0.99 -33.54
CA TYR A 220 -8.40 1.00 -34.48
C TYR A 220 -8.30 2.16 -35.45
N LEU A 221 -8.06 3.37 -34.94
CA LEU A 221 -7.88 4.55 -35.78
C LEU A 221 -6.71 4.38 -36.76
N ILE A 222 -5.55 3.88 -36.30
CA ILE A 222 -4.41 3.60 -37.20
C ILE A 222 -4.79 2.57 -38.28
N LEU A 223 -5.51 1.52 -37.90
CA LEU A 223 -5.89 0.44 -38.81
C LEU A 223 -6.92 0.87 -39.84
N ILE A 224 -7.83 1.79 -39.51
CA ILE A 224 -8.74 2.40 -40.49
C ILE A 224 -7.96 3.24 -41.49
N ILE A 225 -7.06 4.10 -41.00
CA ILE A 225 -6.26 4.99 -41.88
C ILE A 225 -5.45 4.18 -42.90
N ASP A 226 -5.01 2.99 -42.51
CA ASP A 226 -4.24 2.09 -43.38
C ASP A 226 -5.11 1.12 -44.22
N ASP A 227 -6.45 1.21 -44.15
CA ASP A 227 -7.39 0.27 -44.77
C ASP A 227 -7.16 -1.20 -44.38
N ARG A 228 -6.70 -1.44 -43.14
CA ARG A 228 -6.36 -2.78 -42.59
C ARG A 228 -7.35 -3.29 -41.56
N TYR A 229 -8.25 -2.44 -41.08
CA TYR A 229 -9.29 -2.87 -40.16
C TYR A 229 -10.36 -3.69 -40.89
N PHE A 230 -10.85 -4.73 -40.21
CA PHE A 230 -12.03 -5.50 -40.61
C PHE A 230 -12.75 -5.96 -39.35
N ASP A 231 -14.06 -6.17 -39.41
CA ASP A 231 -14.79 -6.65 -38.23
C ASP A 231 -14.36 -8.09 -37.84
N GLY A 232 -14.04 -8.30 -36.56
CA GLY A 232 -13.42 -9.51 -36.05
C GLY A 232 -11.90 -9.47 -36.07
N HIS A 233 -11.30 -8.30 -36.29
CA HIS A 233 -9.85 -8.09 -36.26
C HIS A 233 -9.31 -8.38 -34.85
N PRO A 234 -8.08 -8.92 -34.69
CA PRO A 234 -7.49 -9.21 -33.37
C PRO A 234 -7.46 -8.07 -32.37
N ILE A 235 -7.55 -6.82 -32.83
CA ILE A 235 -7.54 -5.64 -31.95
C ILE A 235 -8.82 -5.53 -31.11
N ASP A 236 -9.93 -6.06 -31.64
CA ASP A 236 -11.25 -6.06 -31.03
C ASP A 236 -11.22 -6.60 -29.59
N ILE A 237 -10.31 -7.54 -29.37
CA ILE A 237 -10.13 -8.15 -28.06
C ILE A 237 -9.78 -7.18 -26.95
N LEU A 238 -9.12 -6.07 -27.25
CA LEU A 238 -8.71 -5.11 -26.23
C LEU A 238 -9.92 -4.38 -25.63
N TRP A 239 -10.96 -4.07 -26.42
CA TRP A 239 -12.23 -3.59 -25.91
C TRP A 239 -12.93 -4.65 -25.06
N LEU A 240 -12.98 -5.90 -25.54
CA LEU A 240 -13.58 -7.01 -24.79
C LEU A 240 -12.88 -7.28 -23.45
N ILE A 241 -11.54 -7.24 -23.43
CA ILE A 241 -10.74 -7.36 -22.20
C ILE A 241 -11.09 -6.23 -21.23
N SER A 242 -11.34 -5.03 -21.73
CA SER A 242 -11.74 -3.88 -20.91
C SER A 242 -13.08 -4.13 -20.23
N TYR A 243 -14.10 -4.55 -20.99
CA TYR A 243 -15.42 -4.87 -20.44
C TYR A 243 -15.39 -6.04 -19.46
N VAL A 244 -14.65 -7.11 -19.77
CA VAL A 244 -14.49 -8.27 -18.88
C VAL A 244 -13.78 -7.84 -17.59
N THR A 245 -12.72 -7.01 -17.70
CA THR A 245 -11.98 -6.49 -16.55
C THR A 245 -12.86 -5.62 -15.66
N TRP A 246 -13.63 -4.68 -16.22
CA TRP A 246 -14.57 -3.87 -15.44
C TRP A 246 -15.66 -4.72 -14.81
N THR A 247 -16.17 -5.74 -15.51
CA THR A 247 -17.17 -6.67 -14.98
C THR A 247 -16.65 -7.39 -13.74
N PHE A 248 -15.45 -7.95 -13.84
CA PHE A 248 -14.78 -8.59 -12.71
C PHE A 248 -14.53 -7.61 -11.57
N THR A 249 -14.15 -6.38 -11.89
CA THR A 249 -13.90 -5.32 -10.92
C THR A 249 -15.16 -5.00 -10.12
N MET A 250 -16.29 -4.80 -10.79
CA MET A 250 -17.60 -4.57 -10.16
C MET A 250 -18.05 -5.77 -9.32
N TYR A 251 -17.80 -6.99 -9.80
CA TYR A 251 -18.09 -8.20 -9.04
C TYR A 251 -17.25 -8.29 -7.74
N THR A 252 -15.94 -7.99 -7.80
CA THR A 252 -15.09 -8.00 -6.60
C THR A 252 -15.50 -6.95 -5.58
N LEU A 253 -15.90 -5.77 -6.03
CA LEU A 253 -16.46 -4.70 -5.20
C LEU A 253 -17.69 -5.18 -4.41
N ILE A 254 -18.58 -5.92 -5.07
CA ILE A 254 -19.76 -6.50 -4.43
C ILE A 254 -19.38 -7.57 -3.41
N GLN A 255 -18.39 -8.41 -3.69
CA GLN A 255 -17.96 -9.45 -2.75
C GLN A 255 -17.27 -8.88 -1.52
N ASN A 256 -16.45 -7.84 -1.68
CA ASN A 256 -15.81 -7.15 -0.56
C ASN A 256 -16.84 -6.51 0.38
N SER A 257 -17.95 -5.99 -0.16
CA SER A 257 -19.05 -5.46 0.66
C SER A 257 -19.68 -6.49 1.60
N LYS A 258 -19.55 -7.80 1.31
CA LYS A 258 -20.02 -8.88 2.20
C LYS A 258 -19.03 -9.21 3.31
N LYS A 259 -17.73 -9.03 3.07
CA LYS A 259 -16.64 -9.47 3.95
C LYS A 259 -16.43 -8.54 5.15
N ASN A 260 -16.82 -7.26 5.02
CA ASN A 260 -16.67 -6.26 6.09
C ASN A 260 -17.61 -6.48 7.30
N GLN A 261 -18.43 -7.55 7.32
CA GLN A 261 -19.13 -8.02 8.52
C GLN A 261 -18.26 -8.87 9.46
N THR A 262 -17.14 -9.46 9.00
CA THR A 262 -16.38 -10.45 9.79
C THR A 262 -14.97 -10.04 10.22
N ILE A 263 -14.40 -8.97 9.68
CA ILE A 263 -12.98 -8.61 9.91
C ILE A 263 -12.89 -7.32 10.73
N LYS A 264 -13.22 -7.39 12.02
CA LYS A 264 -12.81 -6.38 13.01
C LYS A 264 -11.71 -6.86 13.95
N PHE A 265 -11.22 -8.09 13.76
CA PHE A 265 -10.10 -8.66 14.51
C PHE A 265 -9.09 -9.23 13.52
N GLN A 266 -7.80 -9.02 13.77
CA GLN A 266 -6.63 -9.51 13.01
C GLN A 266 -6.16 -8.67 11.83
N ASN A 267 -5.57 -7.52 12.15
CA ASN A 267 -4.46 -6.98 11.37
C ASN A 267 -3.19 -7.09 12.21
N ASN A 268 -2.28 -8.01 11.86
CA ASN A 268 -0.85 -7.91 12.19
C ASN A 268 0.07 -8.85 11.36
N ILE A 269 -0.42 -9.56 10.33
CA ILE A 269 0.43 -10.52 9.58
C ILE A 269 0.74 -10.09 8.12
N GLU A 270 0.04 -9.10 7.54
CA GLU A 270 0.25 -8.75 6.11
C GLU A 270 1.39 -7.76 5.81
N GLN A 271 2.05 -7.18 6.80
CA GLN A 271 3.09 -6.18 6.57
C GLN A 271 4.38 -6.73 5.92
N TYR A 272 4.70 -8.01 6.10
CA TYR A 272 5.96 -8.59 5.59
C TYR A 272 5.92 -9.03 4.11
N LYS A 273 4.75 -9.42 3.57
CA LYS A 273 4.61 -9.74 2.12
C LYS A 273 4.48 -8.50 1.22
N SER A 274 4.21 -7.33 1.81
CA SER A 274 4.01 -6.06 1.09
C SER A 274 5.30 -5.43 0.58
N LYS A 275 6.45 -5.75 1.19
CA LYS A 275 7.72 -5.05 0.93
C LYS A 275 8.37 -5.46 -0.41
N ASN A 276 8.27 -6.74 -0.78
CA ASN A 276 8.82 -7.23 -2.05
C ASN A 276 7.94 -6.81 -3.26
N LEU A 277 6.62 -6.79 -3.13
CA LEU A 277 5.73 -6.42 -4.23
C LEU A 277 5.84 -4.91 -4.60
N MET A 278 6.09 -4.06 -3.62
CA MET A 278 6.31 -2.62 -3.82
C MET A 278 7.68 -2.32 -4.45
N ARG A 279 8.70 -3.15 -4.17
CA ARG A 279 10.05 -3.04 -4.75
C ARG A 279 10.06 -3.40 -6.24
N TYR A 280 9.26 -4.40 -6.64
CA TYR A 280 9.19 -4.87 -8.02
C TYR A 280 8.02 -4.30 -8.82
N GLY A 281 6.94 -3.81 -8.20
CA GLY A 281 5.74 -3.35 -8.92
C GLY A 281 5.95 -2.08 -9.74
N ILE A 282 6.67 -1.08 -9.21
CA ILE A 282 7.00 0.15 -9.94
C ILE A 282 7.99 -0.15 -11.08
N THR A 283 8.97 -1.00 -10.82
CA THR A 283 9.92 -1.45 -11.84
C THR A 283 9.23 -2.29 -12.93
N ILE A 284 8.29 -3.17 -12.58
CA ILE A 284 7.51 -3.94 -13.55
C ILE A 284 6.58 -3.03 -14.37
N ALA A 285 5.90 -2.07 -13.74
CA ALA A 285 5.03 -1.12 -14.45
C ALA A 285 5.83 -0.21 -15.39
N LEU A 286 7.00 0.26 -14.97
CA LEU A 286 7.91 1.01 -15.84
C LEU A 286 8.46 0.16 -16.96
N VAL A 287 8.88 -1.08 -16.68
CA VAL A 287 9.33 -2.03 -17.72
C VAL A 287 8.22 -2.31 -18.71
N LEU A 288 6.98 -2.48 -18.27
CA LEU A 288 5.82 -2.66 -19.15
C LEU A 288 5.58 -1.42 -20.02
N ILE A 289 5.58 -0.21 -19.45
CA ILE A 289 5.43 1.05 -20.21
C ILE A 289 6.57 1.22 -21.22
N ILE A 290 7.82 0.91 -20.83
CA ILE A 290 8.98 0.96 -21.74
C ILE A 290 8.79 -0.05 -22.87
N ILE A 291 8.39 -1.29 -22.56
CA ILE A 291 8.17 -2.33 -23.57
C ILE A 291 7.03 -1.93 -24.49
N THR A 292 5.89 -1.46 -23.99
CA THR A 292 4.77 -1.04 -24.84
C THR A 292 5.16 0.14 -25.72
N THR A 293 5.90 1.13 -25.18
CA THR A 293 6.33 2.28 -25.98
C THR A 293 7.41 1.90 -26.99
N ILE A 294 8.34 1.00 -26.67
CA ILE A 294 9.32 0.44 -27.62
C ILE A 294 8.62 -0.35 -28.72
N VAL A 295 7.62 -1.16 -28.38
CA VAL A 295 6.85 -1.95 -29.35
C VAL A 295 6.08 -1.03 -30.30
N ILE A 296 5.45 0.04 -29.78
CA ILE A 296 4.77 1.05 -30.60
C ILE A 296 5.76 1.77 -31.51
N LEU A 297 6.92 2.19 -30.99
CA LEU A 297 7.95 2.87 -31.78
C LEU A 297 8.61 1.96 -32.82
N PHE A 298 8.80 0.67 -32.50
CA PHE A 298 9.32 -0.32 -33.42
C PHE A 298 8.30 -0.65 -34.51
N ALA A 299 7.01 -0.75 -34.16
CA ALA A 299 5.93 -0.89 -35.13
C ALA A 299 5.91 0.33 -36.06
N LEU A 300 5.92 1.55 -35.52
CA LEU A 300 5.98 2.78 -36.31
C LEU A 300 7.20 2.80 -37.24
N ASN A 301 8.41 2.47 -36.75
CA ASN A 301 9.63 2.47 -37.56
C ASN A 301 9.68 1.35 -38.60
N TYR A 302 9.17 0.16 -38.28
CA TYR A 302 9.08 -0.96 -39.22
C TYR A 302 8.11 -0.64 -40.36
N PHE A 303 6.94 -0.10 -40.04
CA PHE A 303 5.93 0.28 -41.03
C PHE A 303 6.37 1.48 -41.89
N TRP A 304 7.03 2.49 -41.31
CA TRP A 304 7.54 3.64 -42.08
C TRP A 304 8.77 3.35 -42.95
N SER A 305 9.49 2.24 -42.72
CA SER A 305 10.64 1.86 -43.57
C SER A 305 10.24 1.40 -44.98
N LEU A 306 8.95 1.15 -45.21
CA LEU A 306 8.40 0.71 -46.49
C LEU A 306 8.10 1.88 -47.45
N GLU A 307 7.96 3.10 -46.94
CA GLU A 307 7.80 4.31 -47.75
C GLU A 307 9.03 5.21 -47.59
N GLN A 308 9.75 5.45 -48.68
CA GLN A 308 11.02 6.17 -48.62
C GLN A 308 10.88 7.58 -48.00
N SER A 309 11.95 7.95 -47.25
CA SER A 309 12.35 9.31 -46.81
C SER A 309 11.90 9.79 -45.42
N GLY A 310 12.50 9.24 -44.36
CA GLY A 310 12.35 9.82 -43.02
C GLY A 310 13.41 9.44 -41.98
N ASN A 311 14.68 9.83 -42.16
CA ASN A 311 15.70 9.76 -41.08
C ASN A 311 15.24 10.43 -39.78
N PHE A 312 14.28 11.37 -39.86
CA PHE A 312 13.68 12.05 -38.72
C PHE A 312 12.88 11.13 -37.81
N MET A 313 12.06 10.21 -38.35
CA MET A 313 11.23 9.32 -37.52
C MET A 313 12.05 8.26 -36.78
N MET A 314 13.11 7.75 -37.43
CA MET A 314 14.08 6.86 -36.79
C MET A 314 14.89 7.60 -35.71
N PHE A 315 15.29 8.84 -35.96
CA PHE A 315 15.96 9.68 -34.96
C PHE A 315 15.03 10.03 -33.79
N PHE A 316 13.78 10.41 -34.07
CA PHE A 316 12.79 10.77 -33.07
C PHE A 316 12.43 9.59 -32.16
N SER A 317 12.23 8.40 -32.73
CA SER A 317 12.00 7.17 -31.96
C SER A 317 13.19 6.78 -31.08
N LEU A 318 14.43 6.89 -31.59
CA LEU A 318 15.65 6.67 -30.78
C LEU A 318 15.77 7.66 -29.61
N VAL A 319 15.46 8.94 -29.85
CA VAL A 319 15.44 9.97 -28.79
C VAL A 319 14.38 9.65 -27.74
N LEU A 320 13.21 9.17 -28.15
CA LEU A 320 12.10 8.80 -27.24
C LEU A 320 12.45 7.58 -26.39
N ILE A 321 13.09 6.55 -26.97
CA ILE A 321 13.61 5.39 -26.24
C ILE A 321 14.69 5.83 -25.23
N MET A 322 15.62 6.69 -25.64
CA MET A 322 16.66 7.22 -24.75
C MET A 322 16.06 8.01 -23.58
N LEU A 323 15.07 8.88 -23.85
CA LEU A 323 14.34 9.61 -22.81
C LEU A 323 13.64 8.64 -21.85
N LEU A 324 12.96 7.60 -22.35
CA LEU A 324 12.28 6.61 -21.51
C LEU A 324 13.25 5.84 -20.62
N VAL A 325 14.41 5.44 -21.13
CA VAL A 325 15.45 4.75 -20.36
C VAL A 325 16.01 5.67 -19.26
N VAL A 326 16.30 6.93 -19.60
CA VAL A 326 16.76 7.94 -18.64
C VAL A 326 15.70 8.22 -17.57
N PHE A 327 14.43 8.40 -17.95
CA PHE A 327 13.33 8.62 -17.01
C PHE A 327 13.12 7.41 -16.10
N SER A 328 13.19 6.20 -16.64
CA SER A 328 13.00 4.97 -15.88
C SER A 328 14.14 4.74 -14.88
N SER A 329 15.38 5.02 -15.29
CA SER A 329 16.54 4.96 -14.39
C SER A 329 16.46 6.02 -13.29
N ILE A 330 16.01 7.24 -13.59
CA ILE A 330 15.76 8.28 -12.58
C ILE A 330 14.70 7.81 -11.58
N ILE A 331 13.59 7.24 -12.03
CA ILE A 331 12.51 6.77 -11.14
C ILE A 331 13.00 5.61 -10.27
N ILE A 332 13.77 4.66 -10.82
CA ILE A 332 14.36 3.57 -10.05
C ILE A 332 15.27 4.11 -8.94
N ILE A 333 16.13 5.08 -9.26
CA ILE A 333 17.02 5.71 -8.28
C ILE A 333 16.21 6.45 -7.20
N LEU A 334 15.19 7.21 -7.60
CA LEU A 334 14.36 7.98 -6.67
C LEU A 334 13.57 7.06 -5.74
N ASN A 335 13.02 5.97 -6.29
CA ASN A 335 12.28 4.97 -5.54
C ASN A 335 13.20 4.25 -4.54
N SER A 336 14.40 3.85 -4.97
CA SER A 336 15.39 3.23 -4.08
C SER A 336 15.78 4.17 -2.93
N LYS A 337 15.97 5.47 -3.20
CA LYS A 337 16.26 6.46 -2.15
C LYS A 337 15.09 6.60 -1.19
N LEU A 338 13.86 6.65 -1.70
CA LEU A 338 12.65 6.79 -0.88
C LEU A 338 12.43 5.56 0.00
N THR A 339 12.61 4.34 -0.53
CA THR A 339 12.49 3.11 0.25
C THR A 339 13.52 3.03 1.37
N ASN A 340 14.77 3.43 1.10
CA ASN A 340 15.81 3.45 2.11
C ASN A 340 15.51 4.47 3.21
N ALA A 341 15.01 5.66 2.85
CA ALA A 341 14.62 6.68 3.82
C ALA A 341 13.41 6.24 4.68
N LEU A 342 12.46 5.52 4.09
CA LEU A 342 11.33 4.94 4.81
C LEU A 342 11.78 3.84 5.78
N ASP A 343 12.68 2.96 5.35
CA ASP A 343 13.23 1.91 6.20
C ASP A 343 13.99 2.48 7.39
N PHE A 344 14.81 3.51 7.16
CA PHE A 344 15.49 4.21 8.23
C PHE A 344 14.50 4.84 9.24
N LYS A 345 13.44 5.51 8.76
CA LYS A 345 12.41 6.07 9.63
C LYS A 345 11.65 4.99 10.42
N ASN A 346 11.34 3.85 9.81
CA ASN A 346 10.63 2.75 10.48
C ASN A 346 11.47 2.13 11.60
N ILE A 347 12.76 1.92 11.36
CA ILE A 347 13.69 1.46 12.39
C ILE A 347 13.70 2.46 13.54
N LYS A 348 13.87 3.76 13.22
CA LYS A 348 13.89 4.81 14.24
C LYS A 348 12.60 4.87 15.05
N ILE A 349 11.44 4.74 14.40
CA ILE A 349 10.13 4.70 15.08
C ILE A 349 10.06 3.49 16.02
N ASN A 350 10.42 2.29 15.56
CA ASN A 350 10.40 1.10 16.40
C ASN A 350 11.29 1.24 17.64
N ASP A 351 12.48 1.83 17.48
CA ASP A 351 13.40 2.08 18.60
C ASP A 351 12.76 3.04 19.62
N LEU A 352 12.23 4.18 19.16
CA LEU A 352 11.50 5.14 19.99
C LEU A 352 10.29 4.50 20.70
N THR A 353 9.58 3.61 20.02
CA THR A 353 8.41 2.92 20.57
C THR A 353 8.83 1.96 21.68
N ASN A 354 9.92 1.22 21.48
CA ASN A 354 10.47 0.32 22.50
C ASN A 354 11.00 1.08 23.73
N GLU A 355 11.63 2.23 23.54
CA GLU A 355 12.02 3.12 24.64
C GLU A 355 10.81 3.64 25.42
N LEU A 356 9.75 4.07 24.72
CA LEU A 356 8.50 4.50 25.34
C LEU A 356 7.85 3.39 26.16
N ILE A 357 7.74 2.17 25.61
CA ILE A 357 7.18 1.02 26.33
C ILE A 357 8.00 0.70 27.58
N LYS A 358 9.33 0.79 27.52
CA LYS A 358 10.19 0.61 28.70
C LYS A 358 9.94 1.69 29.74
N ALA A 359 9.85 2.96 29.34
CA ALA A 359 9.57 4.08 30.23
C ALA A 359 8.20 3.97 30.90
N GLU A 360 7.16 3.60 30.13
CA GLU A 360 5.80 3.38 30.64
C GLU A 360 5.76 2.23 31.65
N ARG A 361 6.43 1.11 31.35
CA ARG A 361 6.57 -0.01 32.30
C ARG A 361 7.28 0.40 33.58
N LEU A 362 8.40 1.13 33.48
CA LEU A 362 9.13 1.61 34.66
C LEU A 362 8.27 2.56 35.50
N SER A 363 7.55 3.48 34.88
CA SER A 363 6.61 4.39 35.57
C SER A 363 5.51 3.61 36.30
N ALA A 364 4.87 2.65 35.63
CA ALA A 364 3.83 1.81 36.21
C ALA A 364 4.36 0.95 37.38
N ILE A 365 5.56 0.36 37.23
CA ILE A 365 6.22 -0.39 38.32
C ILE A 365 6.51 0.55 39.50
N GLY A 366 6.93 1.79 39.25
CA GLY A 366 7.24 2.77 40.29
C GLY A 366 6.04 3.20 41.11
N GLU A 367 4.93 3.49 40.44
CA GLU A 367 3.67 3.85 41.10
C GLU A 367 3.15 2.68 41.96
N LEU A 368 3.17 1.46 41.41
CA LEU A 368 2.79 0.25 42.14
C LEU A 368 3.72 -0.05 43.33
N ALA A 369 5.04 0.06 43.13
CA ALA A 369 6.03 -0.19 44.16
C ALA A 369 5.91 0.83 45.30
N ALA A 370 5.74 2.13 45.00
CA ALA A 370 5.53 3.18 46.00
C ALA A 370 4.33 2.88 46.90
N ARG A 371 3.22 2.47 46.28
CA ARG A 371 1.99 2.11 47.01
C ARG A 371 2.17 0.85 47.85
N LEU A 372 2.70 -0.23 47.26
CA LEU A 372 2.98 -1.49 47.97
C LEU A 372 3.93 -1.28 49.14
N SER A 373 4.94 -0.43 48.98
CA SER A 373 5.91 -0.17 50.03
C SER A 373 5.29 0.52 51.24
N HIS A 374 4.42 1.49 51.00
CA HIS A 374 3.65 2.12 52.07
C HIS A 374 2.76 1.09 52.78
N ASP A 375 2.04 0.25 52.01
CA ASP A 375 1.09 -0.72 52.54
C ASP A 375 1.77 -1.89 53.29
N LEU A 376 3.00 -2.27 52.91
CA LEU A 376 3.79 -3.32 53.57
C LEU A 376 4.59 -2.80 54.78
N ARG A 377 5.10 -1.57 54.74
CA ARG A 377 5.84 -0.96 55.85
C ARG A 377 4.97 -0.84 57.11
N ASN A 378 3.68 -0.60 56.95
CA ASN A 378 2.72 -0.48 58.05
C ASN A 378 2.60 -1.77 58.89
N PRO A 379 2.19 -2.94 58.35
CA PRO A 379 2.12 -4.17 59.11
C PRO A 379 3.50 -4.62 59.61
N LEU A 380 4.58 -4.44 58.85
CA LEU A 380 5.94 -4.77 59.30
C LEU A 380 6.36 -3.95 60.52
N SER A 381 6.03 -2.66 60.55
CA SER A 381 6.31 -1.79 61.71
C SER A 381 5.52 -2.23 62.94
N VAL A 382 4.25 -2.60 62.77
CA VAL A 382 3.43 -3.12 63.87
C VAL A 382 4.00 -4.42 64.43
N ILE A 383 4.40 -5.36 63.56
CA ILE A 383 5.01 -6.63 63.99
C ILE A 383 6.33 -6.35 64.69
N LYS A 384 7.18 -5.46 64.15
CA LYS A 384 8.47 -5.08 64.74
C LYS A 384 8.28 -4.51 66.15
N THR A 385 7.42 -3.52 66.30
CA THR A 385 7.12 -2.89 67.61
C THR A 385 6.55 -3.91 68.59
N SER A 386 5.66 -4.79 68.14
CA SER A 386 5.08 -5.85 68.99
C SER A 386 6.14 -6.83 69.49
N VAL A 387 7.07 -7.21 68.61
CA VAL A 387 8.20 -8.10 68.93
C VAL A 387 9.19 -7.42 69.87
N GLU A 388 9.52 -6.14 69.64
CA GLU A 388 10.39 -5.35 70.50
C GLU A 388 9.80 -5.16 71.91
N LEU A 389 8.50 -4.86 72.02
CA LEU A 389 7.79 -4.78 73.29
C LEU A 389 7.79 -6.12 74.04
N PHE A 390 7.56 -7.23 73.33
CA PHE A 390 7.58 -8.57 73.93
C PHE A 390 8.96 -8.91 74.51
N LEU A 391 10.04 -8.56 73.80
CA LEU A 391 11.42 -8.72 74.28
C LEU A 391 11.72 -7.87 75.52
N LEU A 392 11.22 -6.63 75.56
CA LEU A 392 11.42 -5.73 76.70
C LEU A 392 10.68 -6.20 77.95
N GLN A 393 9.46 -6.72 77.80
CA GLN A 393 8.62 -7.18 78.93
C GLN A 393 9.06 -8.53 79.52
N ASN A 394 9.70 -9.40 78.74
CA ASN A 394 10.03 -10.78 79.16
C ASN A 394 11.55 -11.02 79.32
N LYS A 395 12.33 -9.96 79.55
CA LYS A 395 13.80 -9.96 79.57
C LYS A 395 14.43 -11.01 80.50
N GLU A 396 13.74 -11.41 81.57
CA GLU A 396 14.22 -12.37 82.59
C GLU A 396 13.68 -13.81 82.44
N VAL A 397 12.68 -14.06 81.58
CA VAL A 397 11.94 -15.35 81.51
C VAL A 397 12.15 -16.11 80.19
N LEU A 398 12.87 -15.52 79.23
CA LEU A 398 13.07 -16.11 77.91
C LEU A 398 14.09 -17.26 77.93
N SER A 399 13.61 -18.49 77.68
CA SER A 399 14.49 -19.63 77.38
C SER A 399 15.34 -19.35 76.12
N SER A 400 16.54 -19.96 76.05
CA SER A 400 17.46 -19.82 74.91
C SER A 400 16.81 -20.12 73.55
N LYS A 401 15.78 -20.97 73.52
CA LYS A 401 15.05 -21.37 72.31
C LYS A 401 14.02 -20.32 71.84
N ASN A 402 13.38 -19.59 72.75
CA ASN A 402 12.42 -18.53 72.43
C ASN A 402 13.14 -17.28 71.88
N ASN A 403 14.32 -16.96 72.42
CA ASN A 403 15.11 -15.83 71.98
C ASN A 403 15.58 -15.99 70.52
N VAL A 404 16.01 -17.20 70.13
CA VAL A 404 16.40 -17.53 68.74
C VAL A 404 15.22 -17.37 67.76
N SER A 405 14.01 -17.76 68.17
CA SER A 405 12.81 -17.67 67.31
C SER A 405 12.39 -16.22 67.07
N ILE A 406 12.46 -15.39 68.10
CA ILE A 406 12.17 -13.95 68.00
C ILE A 406 13.22 -13.23 67.14
N GLN A 407 14.48 -13.57 67.32
CA GLN A 407 15.57 -13.00 66.53
C GLN A 407 15.43 -13.37 65.04
N ARG A 408 14.93 -14.57 64.72
CA ARG A 408 14.56 -14.95 63.34
C ARG A 408 13.43 -14.11 62.76
N ILE A 409 12.41 -13.77 63.55
CA ILE A 409 11.30 -12.90 63.13
C ILE A 409 11.81 -11.49 62.85
N ASN A 410 12.61 -10.89 63.74
CA ASN A 410 13.21 -9.58 63.51
C ASN A 410 14.09 -9.56 62.27
N ASN A 411 14.91 -10.59 62.07
CA ASN A 411 15.72 -10.70 60.86
C ASN A 411 14.87 -10.87 59.59
N ALA A 412 13.70 -11.52 59.66
CA ALA A 412 12.77 -11.63 58.54
C ALA A 412 12.09 -10.30 58.22
N ILE A 413 11.67 -9.54 59.24
CA ILE A 413 11.12 -8.18 59.08
C ILE A 413 12.15 -7.27 58.43
N LEU A 414 13.38 -7.26 58.93
CA LEU A 414 14.46 -6.42 58.41
C LEU A 414 14.79 -6.75 56.94
N ARG A 415 14.81 -8.05 56.59
CA ARG A 415 14.97 -8.48 55.20
C ARG A 415 13.82 -7.99 54.31
N MET A 416 12.57 -8.13 54.74
CA MET A 416 11.43 -7.67 53.96
C MET A 416 11.44 -6.15 53.77
N THR A 417 11.80 -5.39 54.80
CA THR A 417 11.94 -3.93 54.71
C THR A 417 12.99 -3.53 53.68
N ASN A 418 14.19 -4.13 53.73
CA ASN A 418 15.26 -3.84 52.78
C ASN A 418 14.85 -4.23 51.35
N GLN A 419 14.21 -5.38 51.16
CA GLN A 419 13.82 -5.88 49.84
C GLN A 419 12.74 -5.01 49.18
N ILE A 420 11.89 -4.37 49.99
CA ILE A 420 10.91 -3.37 49.53
C ILE A 420 11.62 -2.07 49.13
N GLU A 421 12.59 -1.61 49.92
CA GLU A 421 13.37 -0.41 49.63
C GLU A 421 14.23 -0.57 48.37
N ASP A 422 14.84 -1.72 48.15
CA ASP A 422 15.63 -2.01 46.94
C ASP A 422 14.79 -1.88 45.65
N VAL A 423 13.52 -2.31 45.68
CA VAL A 423 12.60 -2.19 44.54
C VAL A 423 12.19 -0.73 44.32
N LEU A 424 12.02 0.06 45.38
CA LEU A 424 11.75 1.49 45.27
C LEU A 424 12.93 2.28 44.73
N ASP A 425 14.13 1.96 45.19
CA ASP A 425 15.36 2.64 44.79
C ASP A 425 15.74 2.35 43.34
N TYR A 426 15.34 1.17 42.83
CA TYR A 426 15.48 0.84 41.41
C TYR A 426 14.60 1.73 40.51
N VAL A 427 13.45 2.21 41.00
CA VAL A 427 12.50 2.98 40.20
C VAL A 427 12.54 4.48 40.46
N LYS A 428 13.04 4.91 41.62
CA LYS A 428 13.29 6.32 41.91
C LYS A 428 14.42 6.86 41.05
N ILE A 429 14.07 7.73 40.12
CA ILE A 429 15.03 8.61 39.46
C ILE A 429 15.49 9.64 40.50
N SER A 430 16.62 9.36 41.15
CA SER A 430 17.31 10.32 42.00
C SER A 430 18.21 11.18 41.10
N GLU A 431 18.15 12.51 41.20
CA GLU A 431 19.11 13.36 40.50
C GLU A 431 20.54 13.06 41.02
N LEU A 432 21.47 12.77 40.11
CA LEU A 432 22.85 12.43 40.46
C LEU A 432 23.60 13.66 40.96
N GLN A 433 24.12 13.60 42.18
CA GLN A 433 24.98 14.65 42.72
C GLN A 433 26.43 14.34 42.38
N LYS A 434 26.87 14.81 41.21
CA LYS A 434 28.21 14.51 40.68
C LYS A 434 29.25 15.50 41.19
N ASN A 435 30.27 15.00 41.87
CA ASN A 435 31.43 15.76 42.33
C ASN A 435 32.73 15.03 41.91
N GLN A 436 33.88 15.71 42.04
CA GLN A 436 35.17 15.02 41.96
C GLN A 436 35.35 14.16 43.21
N MET A 437 35.64 12.88 43.02
CA MET A 437 35.82 11.92 44.09
C MET A 437 37.01 10.99 43.82
N SER A 438 37.65 10.48 44.86
CA SER A 438 38.69 9.45 44.75
C SER A 438 38.04 8.07 44.78
N VAL A 439 38.34 7.26 43.77
CA VAL A 439 37.87 5.87 43.71
C VAL A 439 38.48 5.05 44.85
N ASN A 440 39.72 5.33 45.21
CA ASN A 440 40.45 4.59 46.24
C ASN A 440 39.86 4.84 47.63
N SER A 441 39.48 6.09 47.96
CA SER A 441 38.81 6.39 49.24
C SER A 441 37.45 5.71 49.33
N CYS A 442 36.67 5.76 48.25
CA CYS A 442 35.36 5.11 48.15
C CYS A 442 35.45 3.58 48.35
N ILE A 443 36.38 2.91 47.66
CA ILE A 443 36.60 1.46 47.84
C ILE A 443 37.11 1.15 49.25
N ALA A 444 38.02 1.96 49.80
CA ALA A 444 38.55 1.77 51.15
C ALA A 444 37.45 1.87 52.22
N ASN A 445 36.52 2.82 52.08
CA ASN A 445 35.34 2.94 52.94
C ASN A 445 34.49 1.66 52.89
N VAL A 446 34.13 1.21 51.69
CA VAL A 446 33.31 -0.01 51.51
C VAL A 446 34.00 -1.25 52.08
N VAL A 447 35.31 -1.41 51.86
CA VAL A 447 36.08 -2.55 52.37
C VAL A 447 36.18 -2.52 53.90
N SER A 448 36.24 -1.33 54.52
CA SER A 448 36.29 -1.18 55.98
C SER A 448 35.03 -1.72 56.68
N GLU A 449 33.89 -1.69 56.00
CA GLU A 449 32.61 -2.24 56.49
C GLU A 449 32.51 -3.77 56.33
N ILE A 450 33.39 -4.39 55.54
CA ILE A 450 33.36 -5.82 55.23
C ILE A 450 34.30 -6.58 56.17
N HIS A 451 33.74 -7.13 57.24
CA HIS A 451 34.50 -7.93 58.21
C HIS A 451 34.64 -9.39 57.78
N THR A 452 35.74 -9.74 57.09
CA THR A 452 36.10 -11.15 56.84
C THR A 452 37.53 -11.46 57.29
N LYS A 453 37.72 -12.58 58.01
CA LYS A 453 39.03 -13.01 58.54
C LYS A 453 39.78 -13.99 57.62
N LYS A 454 39.20 -14.35 56.46
CA LYS A 454 39.72 -15.42 55.59
C LYS A 454 40.18 -14.95 54.20
N ILE A 455 39.95 -13.69 53.85
CA ILE A 455 40.21 -13.16 52.50
C ILE A 455 41.17 -11.99 52.61
N ASN A 456 42.25 -12.01 51.82
CA ASN A 456 43.22 -10.92 51.77
C ASN A 456 42.81 -9.95 50.66
N ILE A 457 42.29 -8.78 51.03
CA ILE A 457 41.83 -7.76 50.07
C ILE A 457 43.00 -6.83 49.76
N LYS A 458 43.43 -6.78 48.50
CA LYS A 458 44.43 -5.82 48.02
C LYS A 458 43.72 -4.66 47.33
N GLY A 459 43.89 -3.46 47.87
CA GLY A 459 43.37 -2.24 47.27
C GLY A 459 44.18 -1.78 46.05
N PRO A 460 43.62 -0.89 45.21
CA PRO A 460 44.32 -0.33 44.06
C PRO A 460 45.53 0.54 44.47
N GLU A 461 46.66 0.39 43.78
CA GLU A 461 47.92 1.11 44.06
C GLU A 461 47.91 2.56 43.53
N ASN A 462 47.17 2.82 42.46
CA ASN A 462 47.09 4.15 41.84
C ASN A 462 45.82 4.89 42.29
N ASN A 463 45.98 6.13 42.77
CA ASN A 463 44.84 6.97 43.14
C ASN A 463 44.20 7.58 41.90
N THR A 464 42.96 7.18 41.60
CA THR A 464 42.22 7.68 40.44
C THR A 464 41.09 8.59 40.90
N ILE A 465 41.07 9.82 40.40
CA ILE A 465 39.98 10.78 40.64
C ILE A 465 39.01 10.71 39.48
N ILE A 466 37.72 10.54 39.78
CA ILE A 466 36.65 10.49 38.79
C ILE A 466 35.57 11.51 39.13
N PHE A 467 34.78 11.88 38.12
CA PHE A 467 33.61 12.73 38.31
C PHE A 467 32.36 11.84 38.38
N GLY A 468 31.75 11.75 39.56
CA GLY A 468 30.69 10.80 39.85
C GLY A 468 29.93 11.13 41.12
N ASP A 469 28.86 10.38 41.36
CA ASP A 469 28.10 10.44 42.62
C ASP A 469 28.69 9.40 43.58
N GLU A 470 29.35 9.88 44.63
CA GLU A 470 30.08 9.05 45.58
C GLU A 470 29.16 8.06 46.29
N SER A 471 28.00 8.52 46.76
CA SER A 471 27.03 7.71 47.48
C SER A 471 26.47 6.56 46.63
N LYS A 472 26.22 6.80 45.33
CA LYS A 472 25.72 5.77 44.41
C LYS A 472 26.81 4.78 44.03
N LEU A 473 28.06 5.23 43.86
CA LEU A 473 29.19 4.36 43.55
C LEU A 473 29.59 3.47 44.74
N GLU A 474 29.48 3.96 45.97
CA GLU A 474 29.65 3.13 47.17
C GLU A 474 28.68 1.94 47.19
N ILE A 475 27.40 2.15 46.81
CA ILE A 475 26.41 1.08 46.70
C ILE A 475 26.81 0.06 45.62
N VAL A 476 27.28 0.53 44.46
CA VAL A 476 27.75 -0.35 43.37
C VAL A 476 28.92 -1.21 43.83
N PHE A 477 29.95 -0.60 44.43
CA PHE A 477 31.12 -1.33 44.93
C PHE A 477 30.75 -2.26 46.08
N SER A 478 29.86 -1.85 46.99
CA SER A 478 29.37 -2.70 48.08
C SER A 478 28.70 -3.97 47.54
N ASN A 479 27.83 -3.83 46.53
CA ASN A 479 27.14 -4.97 45.92
C ASN A 479 28.10 -5.89 45.13
N LEU A 480 29.08 -5.32 44.43
CA LEU A 480 30.07 -6.10 43.69
C LEU A 480 31.05 -6.84 44.59
N ILE A 481 31.46 -6.25 45.72
CA ILE A 481 32.42 -6.85 46.65
C ILE A 481 31.73 -7.87 47.58
N LYS A 482 30.44 -7.70 47.88
CA LYS A 482 29.65 -8.64 48.68
C LYS A 482 29.26 -9.93 47.94
N ASN A 483 29.01 -9.85 46.64
CA ASN A 483 28.76 -11.00 45.77
C ASN A 483 30.05 -11.78 45.52
#